data_AF-A0A224XMT9-F1
#
_entry.id   AF-A0A224XMT9-F1
#
_cell.length_a   1.000
_cell.length_b   1.000
_cell.length_c   1.000
_cell.angle_alpha   90.00
_cell.angle_beta   90.00
_cell.angle_gamma   90.00
#
_symmetry.space_group_name_H-M   'P 1'
#
loop_
_entity.id
_entity.type
_entity.pdbx_description
1 polymer ?
#
loop_
_entity_poly.entity_id
_entity_poly.type
_entity_poly.pdbx_seq_one_letter_code
_entity_poly.pdbx_strand_id
1 'polypeptide(L)'
;MPLYLSIIFNILIYCTLGEITSEDKMGMQSKFASMENELNNLFQQTVSEVRNTVDGRVIQYKGRDDYRKAMCAEQLGRTLSVDVELRGRVDLVGLAGYFKTRREIIISPATSQNELEATRVAVDNGSVTRQMQDNINKFKKFVSQKMLEYQENTTKC
;
A
#
# COMPACT_ATOMS: atom_id res chain seq x y z
N MET A 1 0.14 13.19 -63.57
CA MET A 1 0.87 12.65 -62.40
C MET A 1 1.38 13.82 -61.59
N PRO A 2 0.72 14.13 -60.47
CA PRO A 2 1.36 13.90 -59.18
C PRO A 2 0.36 13.27 -58.20
N LEU A 3 0.33 11.94 -58.15
CA LEU A 3 -0.45 11.16 -57.18
C LEU A 3 0.40 10.73 -55.96
N TYR A 4 1.61 11.29 -55.82
CA TYR A 4 2.63 10.82 -54.87
C TYR A 4 2.80 11.69 -53.62
N LEU A 5 2.11 12.84 -53.53
CA LEU A 5 2.27 13.77 -52.40
C LEU A 5 1.20 13.63 -51.31
N SER A 6 0.19 12.76 -51.48
CA SER A 6 -0.89 12.56 -50.50
C SER A 6 -0.77 11.27 -49.68
N ILE A 7 0.16 10.39 -50.04
CA ILE A 7 0.41 9.12 -49.31
C ILE A 7 1.37 9.35 -48.12
N ILE A 8 2.27 10.34 -48.22
CA ILE A 8 3.23 10.62 -47.12
C ILE A 8 2.54 11.30 -45.92
N PHE A 9 1.43 12.01 -46.13
CA PHE A 9 0.72 12.71 -45.05
C PHE A 9 -0.34 11.86 -44.31
N ASN A 10 -0.68 10.67 -44.81
CA ASN A 10 -1.62 9.75 -44.14
C ASN A 10 -0.94 8.58 -43.42
N ILE A 11 0.38 8.41 -43.56
CA ILE A 11 1.17 7.42 -42.80
C ILE A 11 1.67 7.99 -41.47
N LEU A 12 1.59 9.30 -41.25
CA LEU A 12 2.10 9.96 -40.03
C LEU A 12 1.09 10.11 -38.89
N ILE A 13 -0.15 9.65 -39.05
CA ILE A 13 -1.19 9.78 -38.00
C ILE A 13 -1.54 8.42 -37.36
N TYR A 14 -0.98 7.30 -37.84
CA TYR A 14 -1.38 5.97 -37.37
C TYR A 14 -0.39 5.19 -36.50
N CYS A 15 0.86 5.61 -36.28
CA CYS A 15 1.81 4.76 -35.54
C CYS A 15 2.88 5.54 -34.78
N THR A 16 2.56 6.07 -33.59
CA THR A 16 3.51 6.12 -32.46
C THR A 16 2.80 5.98 -31.11
N LEU A 17 1.77 5.13 -31.01
CA LEU A 17 1.66 4.33 -29.79
C LEU A 17 2.73 3.26 -29.96
N GLY A 18 3.94 3.53 -29.47
CA GLY A 18 4.98 2.51 -29.41
C GLY A 18 4.40 1.30 -28.69
N GLU A 19 4.53 0.11 -29.28
CA GLU A 19 4.11 -1.10 -28.59
C GLU A 19 4.83 -1.18 -27.24
N ILE A 20 4.08 -1.47 -26.18
CA ILE A 20 4.66 -1.70 -24.86
C ILE A 20 5.64 -2.85 -24.97
N THR A 21 6.90 -2.56 -24.70
CA THR A 21 7.99 -3.52 -24.85
C THR A 21 7.99 -4.52 -23.70
N SER A 22 8.72 -5.62 -23.86
CA SER A 22 8.98 -6.56 -22.77
C SER A 22 9.71 -5.89 -21.60
N GLU A 23 10.59 -4.92 -21.89
CA GLU A 23 11.31 -4.16 -20.86
C GLU A 23 10.36 -3.29 -20.02
N ASP A 24 9.42 -2.58 -20.67
CA ASP A 24 8.38 -1.80 -19.99
C ASP A 24 7.53 -2.68 -19.07
N LYS A 25 7.14 -3.87 -19.55
CA LYS A 25 6.38 -4.85 -18.76
C LYS A 25 7.16 -5.28 -17.52
N MET A 26 8.45 -5.59 -17.67
CA MET A 26 9.32 -5.97 -16.56
C MET A 26 9.50 -4.81 -15.57
N GLY A 27 9.68 -3.59 -16.06
CA GLY A 27 9.81 -2.38 -15.23
C GLY A 27 8.57 -2.15 -14.37
N MET A 28 7.38 -2.18 -14.97
CA MET A 28 6.12 -2.06 -14.23
C MET A 28 5.92 -3.19 -13.22
N GLN A 29 6.19 -4.45 -13.60
CA GLN A 29 6.07 -5.59 -12.70
C GLN A 29 6.98 -5.46 -11.47
N SER A 30 8.24 -5.11 -11.69
CA SER A 30 9.22 -4.90 -10.61
C SER A 30 8.75 -3.79 -9.68
N LYS A 31 8.23 -2.69 -10.23
CA LYS A 31 7.70 -1.58 -9.45
C LYS A 31 6.52 -2.00 -8.57
N PHE A 32 5.52 -2.67 -9.13
CA PHE A 32 4.39 -3.17 -8.36
C PHE A 32 4.79 -4.21 -7.32
N ALA A 33 5.75 -5.10 -7.62
CA ALA A 33 6.24 -6.08 -6.67
C ALA A 33 6.95 -5.41 -5.47
N SER A 34 7.74 -4.37 -5.73
CA SER A 34 8.37 -3.57 -4.69
C SER A 34 7.33 -2.90 -3.79
N MET A 35 6.27 -2.32 -4.37
CA MET A 35 5.21 -1.66 -3.63
C MET A 35 4.40 -2.63 -2.78
N GLU A 36 4.07 -3.81 -3.31
CA GLU A 36 3.43 -4.91 -2.58
C GLU A 36 4.26 -5.31 -1.35
N ASN A 37 5.56 -5.53 -1.54
CA ASN A 37 6.47 -5.89 -0.46
C ASN A 37 6.57 -4.80 0.60
N GLU A 38 6.67 -3.52 0.20
CA GLU A 38 6.73 -2.39 1.12
C GLU A 38 5.46 -2.29 1.98
N LEU A 39 4.28 -2.43 1.37
CA LEU A 39 3.00 -2.40 2.10
C LEU A 39 2.86 -3.57 3.08
N ASN A 40 3.21 -4.79 2.65
CA ASN A 40 3.16 -5.97 3.50
C ASN A 40 4.15 -5.85 4.66
N ASN A 41 5.37 -5.39 4.41
CA ASN A 41 6.38 -5.18 5.45
C ASN A 41 5.94 -4.11 6.45
N LEU A 42 5.43 -2.97 5.98
CA LEU A 42 4.92 -1.90 6.84
C LEU A 42 3.79 -2.42 7.73
N PHE A 43 2.85 -3.18 7.17
CA PHE A 43 1.74 -3.76 7.94
C PHE A 43 2.25 -4.66 9.07
N GLN A 44 3.15 -5.61 8.77
CA GLN A 44 3.69 -6.53 9.77
C GLN A 44 4.49 -5.80 10.85
N GLN A 45 5.31 -4.81 10.46
CA GLN A 45 6.09 -4.00 11.38
C GLN A 45 5.18 -3.22 12.33
N THR A 46 4.19 -2.50 11.80
CA THR A 46 3.29 -1.70 12.64
C THR A 46 2.46 -2.55 13.61
N VAL A 47 1.93 -3.70 13.17
CA VAL A 47 1.21 -4.62 14.07
C VAL A 47 2.13 -5.14 15.18
N SER A 48 3.38 -5.46 14.85
CA SER A 48 4.37 -5.90 15.84
C SER A 48 4.71 -4.79 16.86
N GLU A 49 4.96 -3.57 16.38
CA GLU A 49 5.26 -2.41 17.24
C GLU A 49 4.13 -2.08 18.21
N VAL A 50 2.88 -2.13 17.74
CA VAL A 50 1.69 -1.91 18.57
C VAL A 50 1.61 -2.97 19.67
N ARG A 51 1.76 -4.26 19.32
CA ARG A 51 1.74 -5.36 20.29
C ARG A 51 2.86 -5.23 21.32
N ASN A 52 4.09 -4.97 20.88
CA ASN A 52 5.24 -4.77 21.76
C ASN A 52 5.04 -3.60 22.73
N THR A 53 4.40 -2.52 22.27
CA THR A 53 4.10 -1.37 23.13
C THR A 53 3.06 -1.70 24.20
N VAL A 54 2.02 -2.44 23.82
CA VAL A 54 0.98 -2.93 24.75
C VAL A 54 1.61 -3.85 25.80
N ASP A 55 2.35 -4.86 25.35
CA ASP A 55 2.97 -5.85 26.24
C ASP A 55 3.96 -5.21 27.21
N GLY A 56 4.77 -4.26 26.71
CA GLY A 56 5.69 -3.49 27.53
C GLY A 56 5.00 -2.74 28.66
N ARG A 57 3.84 -2.12 28.40
CA ARG A 57 3.05 -1.44 29.45
C ARG A 57 2.45 -2.41 30.45
N VAL A 58 1.89 -3.53 29.98
CA VAL A 58 1.31 -4.55 30.87
C VAL A 58 2.39 -5.10 31.81
N ILE A 59 3.59 -5.41 31.29
CA ILE A 59 4.74 -5.86 32.08
C ILE A 59 5.15 -4.80 33.11
N GLN A 60 5.21 -3.52 32.71
CA GLN A 60 5.54 -2.43 33.63
C GLN A 60 4.56 -2.29 34.80
N TYR A 61 3.25 -2.42 34.55
CA TYR A 61 2.25 -2.36 35.63
C TYR A 61 2.32 -3.59 36.55
N LYS A 62 2.52 -4.79 35.98
CA LYS A 62 2.71 -6.02 36.77
C LYS A 62 3.96 -5.93 37.66
N GLY A 63 5.07 -5.38 37.15
CA GLY A 63 6.30 -5.18 37.92
C GLY A 63 6.18 -4.15 39.05
N ARG A 64 5.09 -3.38 39.11
CA ARG A 64 4.76 -2.45 40.21
C ARG A 64 3.62 -2.96 41.10
N ASP A 65 3.20 -4.21 40.91
CA ASP A 65 2.03 -4.82 41.55
C ASP A 65 0.71 -4.04 41.33
N ASP A 66 0.62 -3.21 40.27
CA ASP A 66 -0.60 -2.51 39.87
C ASP A 66 -1.42 -3.39 38.91
N TYR A 67 -1.90 -4.53 39.43
CA TYR A 67 -2.60 -5.54 38.65
C TYR A 67 -3.89 -5.01 38.00
N ARG A 68 -4.58 -4.07 38.66
CA ARG A 68 -5.78 -3.43 38.10
C ARG A 68 -5.45 -2.64 36.85
N LYS A 69 -4.41 -1.80 36.87
CA LYS A 69 -3.95 -1.12 35.65
C LYS A 69 -3.40 -2.09 34.61
N ALA A 70 -2.71 -3.14 35.02
CA ALA A 70 -2.22 -4.15 34.08
C ALA A 70 -3.36 -4.79 33.27
N MET A 71 -4.45 -5.20 33.94
CA MET A 71 -5.63 -5.76 33.26
C MET A 71 -6.32 -4.74 32.36
N CYS A 72 -6.46 -3.49 32.82
CA CYS A 72 -7.04 -2.42 32.02
C CYS A 72 -6.21 -2.13 30.76
N ALA A 73 -4.89 -2.06 30.90
CA ALA A 73 -3.96 -1.87 29.79
C ALA A 73 -3.95 -3.04 28.81
N GLU A 74 -4.12 -4.26 29.30
CA GLU A 74 -4.26 -5.44 28.44
C GLU A 74 -5.56 -5.37 27.61
N GLN A 75 -6.70 -5.07 28.26
CA GLN A 75 -7.99 -4.98 27.57
C GLN A 75 -8.00 -3.87 26.51
N LEU A 76 -7.55 -2.66 26.86
CA LEU A 76 -7.44 -1.56 25.92
C LEU A 76 -6.45 -1.87 24.79
N GLY A 77 -5.34 -2.56 25.10
CA GLY A 77 -4.32 -2.96 24.15
C GLY A 77 -4.79 -4.02 23.15
N ARG A 78 -5.66 -4.95 23.58
CA ARG A 78 -6.34 -5.90 22.68
C ARG A 78 -7.24 -5.18 21.68
N THR A 79 -8.08 -4.25 22.15
CA THR A 79 -8.93 -3.43 21.28
C THR A 79 -8.12 -2.65 20.27
N LEU A 80 -7.07 -1.95 20.72
CA LEU A 80 -6.12 -1.24 19.87
C LEU A 80 -5.51 -2.15 18.80
N SER A 81 -5.03 -3.33 19.18
CA SER A 81 -4.40 -4.27 18.25
C SER A 81 -5.37 -4.75 17.17
N VAL A 82 -6.63 -5.03 17.54
CA VAL A 82 -7.69 -5.41 16.58
C VAL A 82 -8.01 -4.26 15.63
N ASP A 83 -8.20 -3.04 16.16
CA ASP A 83 -8.46 -1.85 15.35
C ASP A 83 -7.36 -1.59 14.32
N VAL A 84 -6.09 -1.65 14.75
CA VAL A 84 -4.92 -1.47 13.88
C VAL A 84 -4.82 -2.59 12.84
N GLU A 85 -5.04 -3.84 13.23
CA GLU A 85 -4.97 -4.97 12.30
C GLU A 85 -6.05 -4.89 11.23
N LEU A 86 -7.30 -4.60 11.61
CA LEU A 86 -8.41 -4.44 10.68
C LEU A 86 -8.16 -3.28 9.72
N ARG A 87 -7.73 -2.12 10.23
CA ARG A 87 -7.44 -0.97 9.39
C ARG A 87 -6.27 -1.22 8.44
N GLY A 88 -5.20 -1.84 8.93
CA GLY A 88 -4.03 -2.17 8.11
C GLY A 88 -4.34 -3.18 7.02
N ARG A 89 -5.24 -4.14 7.26
CA ARG A 89 -5.72 -5.06 6.22
C ARG A 89 -6.46 -4.32 5.10
N VAL A 90 -7.27 -3.33 5.42
CA VAL A 90 -7.99 -2.53 4.42
C VAL A 90 -7.04 -1.60 3.66
N ASP A 91 -6.28 -0.78 4.38
CA ASP A 91 -5.52 0.32 3.78
C ASP A 91 -4.20 -0.14 3.13
N LEU A 92 -3.53 -1.16 3.69
CA LEU A 92 -2.24 -1.63 3.20
C LEU A 92 -2.35 -2.96 2.46
N VAL A 93 -2.92 -4.00 3.07
CA VAL A 93 -2.98 -5.34 2.46
C VAL A 93 -3.94 -5.34 1.27
N GLY A 94 -5.06 -4.63 1.34
CA GLY A 94 -5.98 -4.44 0.21
C GLY A 94 -5.29 -3.78 -0.98
N LEU A 95 -4.47 -2.75 -0.73
CA LEU A 95 -3.71 -2.08 -1.78
C LEU A 95 -2.56 -2.95 -2.33
N ALA A 96 -1.91 -3.74 -1.48
CA ALA A 96 -0.92 -4.73 -1.90
C ALA A 96 -1.56 -5.77 -2.83
N GLY A 97 -2.77 -6.24 -2.51
CA GLY A 97 -3.57 -7.13 -3.36
C GLY A 97 -3.93 -6.49 -4.71
N TYR A 98 -4.23 -5.19 -4.74
CA TYR A 98 -4.42 -4.46 -5.99
C TYR A 98 -3.15 -4.45 -6.85
N PHE A 99 -1.97 -4.20 -6.26
CA PHE A 99 -0.70 -4.23 -7.00
C PHE A 99 -0.35 -5.62 -7.50
N LYS A 100 -0.61 -6.66 -6.70
CA LYS A 100 -0.49 -8.06 -7.15
C LYS A 100 -1.36 -8.33 -8.39
N THR A 101 -2.63 -7.93 -8.35
CA THR A 101 -3.56 -8.07 -9.48
C THR A 101 -3.04 -7.35 -10.72
N ARG A 102 -2.50 -6.12 -10.57
CA ARG A 102 -1.91 -5.38 -11.69
C ARG A 102 -0.71 -6.09 -12.30
N ARG A 103 0.14 -6.74 -11.51
CA ARG A 103 1.25 -7.57 -12.03
C ARG A 103 0.75 -8.74 -12.87
N GLU A 104 -0.30 -9.43 -12.39
CA GLU A 104 -0.93 -10.54 -13.10
C GLU A 104 -1.55 -10.09 -14.43
N ILE A 105 -2.13 -8.88 -14.47
CA ILE A 105 -2.65 -8.28 -15.71
C ILE A 105 -1.49 -7.96 -16.68
N ILE A 106 -0.37 -7.40 -16.23
CA ILE A 106 0.74 -7.02 -17.12
C ILE A 106 1.36 -8.25 -17.83
N ILE A 107 1.44 -9.40 -17.16
CA ILE A 107 1.94 -10.65 -17.76
C ILE A 107 0.93 -11.34 -18.66
N SER A 108 -0.37 -11.01 -18.54
CA SER A 108 -1.41 -11.70 -19.28
C SER A 108 -1.30 -11.39 -20.78
N PRO A 109 -1.27 -12.41 -21.66
CA PRO A 109 -1.28 -12.20 -23.11
C PRO A 109 -2.61 -11.62 -23.60
N ALA A 110 -3.67 -11.66 -22.79
CA ALA A 110 -4.98 -11.10 -23.12
C ALA A 110 -5.07 -9.58 -22.87
N THR A 111 -4.08 -8.98 -22.21
CA THR A 111 -4.11 -7.56 -21.86
C THR A 111 -3.84 -6.69 -23.09
N SER A 112 -4.72 -5.73 -23.34
CA SER A 112 -4.61 -4.83 -24.50
C SER A 112 -3.44 -3.84 -24.37
N GLN A 113 -2.89 -3.41 -25.50
CA GLN A 113 -1.84 -2.37 -25.54
C GLN A 113 -2.29 -1.07 -24.86
N ASN A 114 -3.56 -0.69 -25.02
CA ASN A 114 -4.11 0.51 -24.37
C ASN A 114 -4.12 0.40 -22.83
N GLU A 115 -4.43 -0.78 -22.29
CA GLU A 115 -4.42 -1.00 -20.84
C GLU A 115 -2.99 -1.02 -20.27
N LEU A 116 -2.04 -1.62 -21.02
CA LEU A 116 -0.63 -1.61 -20.67
C LEU A 116 -0.05 -0.18 -20.69
N GLU A 117 -0.37 0.61 -21.71
CA GLU A 117 0.06 2.01 -21.83
C GLU A 117 -0.52 2.88 -20.72
N ALA A 118 -1.82 2.74 -20.40
CA ALA A 118 -2.43 3.45 -19.28
C ALA A 118 -1.74 3.10 -17.95
N THR A 119 -1.37 1.84 -17.77
CA THR A 119 -0.64 1.37 -16.58
C THR A 119 0.77 1.96 -16.53
N ARG A 120 1.49 1.95 -17.66
CA ARG A 120 2.83 2.54 -17.78
C ARG A 120 2.81 4.02 -17.45
N VAL A 121 1.91 4.78 -18.06
CA VAL A 121 1.73 6.21 -17.80
C VAL A 121 1.45 6.48 -16.33
N ALA A 122 0.61 5.66 -15.68
CA ALA A 122 0.31 5.80 -14.25
C ALA A 122 1.52 5.53 -13.35
N VAL A 123 2.39 4.59 -13.74
CA VAL A 123 3.66 4.31 -13.05
C VAL A 123 4.64 5.47 -13.26
N ASP A 124 4.87 5.87 -14.51
CA ASP A 124 5.86 6.87 -14.91
C ASP A 124 5.52 8.27 -14.35
N ASN A 125 4.24 8.65 -14.36
CA ASN A 125 3.81 9.94 -13.80
C ASN A 125 3.73 9.94 -12.26
N GLY A 126 4.07 8.82 -11.61
CA GLY A 126 4.10 8.64 -10.16
C GLY A 126 2.73 8.59 -9.47
N SER A 127 1.62 8.53 -10.21
CA SER A 127 0.27 8.50 -9.63
C SER A 127 0.06 7.29 -8.70
N VAL A 128 0.55 6.12 -9.08
CA VAL A 128 0.49 4.90 -8.26
C VAL A 128 1.29 5.05 -6.98
N THR A 129 2.48 5.65 -7.07
CA THR A 129 3.34 5.92 -5.89
C THR A 129 2.66 6.91 -4.95
N ARG A 130 2.03 7.97 -5.46
CA ARG A 130 1.27 8.93 -4.64
C ARG A 130 0.10 8.25 -3.92
N GLN A 131 -0.70 7.44 -4.64
CA GLN A 131 -1.80 6.70 -4.04
C GLN A 131 -1.34 5.78 -2.90
N MET A 132 -0.21 5.09 -3.08
CA MET A 132 0.40 4.27 -2.05
C MET A 132 0.79 5.10 -0.82
N GLN A 133 1.51 6.21 -1.02
CA GLN A 133 1.95 7.07 0.08
C GLN A 133 0.77 7.71 0.81
N ASP A 134 -0.29 8.10 0.11
CA ASP A 134 -1.50 8.63 0.74
C ASP A 134 -2.17 7.61 1.66
N ASN A 135 -2.25 6.35 1.24
CA ASN A 135 -2.79 5.28 2.08
C ASN A 135 -1.89 4.95 3.27
N ILE A 136 -0.57 4.92 3.06
CA ILE A 136 0.40 4.78 4.15
C ILE A 136 0.24 5.90 5.18
N ASN A 137 0.13 7.15 4.73
CA ASN A 137 0.00 8.31 5.61
C ASN A 137 -1.32 8.30 6.39
N LYS A 138 -2.43 7.93 5.74
CA LYS A 138 -3.73 7.75 6.41
C LYS A 138 -3.67 6.67 7.48
N PHE A 139 -3.08 5.52 7.17
CA PHE A 139 -2.91 4.42 8.12
C PHE A 139 -2.02 4.84 9.30
N LYS A 140 -0.86 5.43 9.04
CA LYS A 140 0.04 5.94 10.09
C LYS A 140 -0.65 6.95 10.99
N LYS A 141 -1.42 7.90 10.43
CA LYS A 141 -2.19 8.87 11.21
C LYS A 141 -3.22 8.18 12.11
N PHE A 142 -3.95 7.20 11.58
CA PHE A 142 -4.89 6.39 12.35
C PHE A 142 -4.21 5.67 13.52
N VAL A 143 -3.09 4.99 13.26
CA VAL A 143 -2.32 4.27 14.28
C VAL A 143 -1.83 5.23 15.36
N SER A 144 -1.23 6.37 14.97
CA SER A 144 -0.77 7.38 15.94
C SER A 144 -1.89 7.89 16.83
N GLN A 145 -3.07 8.17 16.27
CA GLN A 145 -4.24 8.59 17.04
C GLN A 145 -4.67 7.50 18.03
N LYS A 146 -4.81 6.25 17.56
CA LYS A 146 -5.23 5.12 18.40
C LYS A 146 -4.22 4.81 19.50
N MET A 147 -2.94 4.96 19.22
CA MET A 147 -1.88 4.85 20.22
C MET A 147 -2.02 5.93 21.29
N LEU A 148 -2.26 7.19 20.92
CA LEU A 148 -2.49 8.26 21.91
C LEU A 148 -3.73 7.99 22.77
N GLU A 149 -4.85 7.59 22.17
CA GLU A 149 -6.07 7.21 22.90
C GLU A 149 -5.79 6.08 23.91
N TYR A 150 -5.02 5.06 23.51
CA TYR A 150 -4.58 3.99 24.40
C TYR A 150 -3.74 4.52 25.56
N GLN A 151 -2.79 5.42 25.30
CA GLN A 151 -1.93 6.00 26.34
C GLN A 151 -2.72 6.83 27.35
N GLU A 152 -3.67 7.64 26.88
CA GLU A 152 -4.54 8.45 27.72
C GLU A 152 -5.47 7.59 28.58
N ASN A 153 -6.12 6.59 27.97
CA ASN A 153 -7.09 5.74 28.67
C ASN A 153 -6.42 4.84 29.70
N THR A 154 -5.22 4.33 29.42
CA THR A 154 -4.45 3.54 30.41
C THR A 154 -4.02 4.36 31.62
N THR A 155 -3.79 5.66 31.47
CA THR A 155 -3.48 6.56 32.59
C THR A 155 -4.70 6.75 33.52
N LYS A 156 -5.92 6.61 32.98
CA LYS A 156 -7.19 6.80 33.72
C LYS A 156 -7.67 5.55 34.48
N CYS A 157 -7.13 4.36 34.19
CA CYS A 157 -7.45 3.10 34.89
C CYS A 157 -6.89 3.18 36.34
#